data_AF-G0MSX0-F1
#
_entry.id   AF-G0MSX0-F1
#
_cell.length_a   1.000
_cell.length_b   1.000
_cell.length_c   1.000
_cell.angle_alpha   90.00
_cell.angle_beta   90.00
_cell.angle_gamma   90.00
#
_symmetry.space_group_name_H-M   'P 1'
#
loop_
_entity.id
_entity.type
_entity.pdbx_description
1 polymer ?
#
loop_
_entity_poly.entity_id
_entity_poly.type
_entity_poly.pdbx_seq_one_letter_code
_entity_poly.pdbx_strand_id
1 'polypeptide(L)'
;MTFRFLLLILLFCPFAYAWIEEVDDCKVCRPIYNSTCRGVGVPSLKTSCATAKETELEYTVGLLHQIFPNLPVNSCDAVITCPLGTSQKIRIGIEEIPSTAVYYWCEETGKNAGKWYTPGYWNKPGNLEITSVACRPIG
;
A
#
# COMPACT_ATOMS: atom_id res chain seq x y z
N MET A 1 -28.55 24.52 17.42
CA MET A 1 -28.45 23.34 16.55
C MET A 1 -27.96 22.18 17.40
N THR A 2 -28.82 21.17 17.52
CA THR A 2 -28.89 20.22 18.64
C THR A 2 -28.10 18.93 18.38
N PHE A 3 -27.50 18.41 19.45
CA PHE A 3 -26.74 17.15 19.61
C PHE A 3 -27.32 15.90 18.90
N ARG A 4 -28.60 15.94 18.51
CA ARG A 4 -29.31 14.90 17.73
C ARG A 4 -28.78 14.71 16.29
N PHE A 5 -28.11 15.69 15.68
CA PHE A 5 -27.59 15.55 14.31
C PHE A 5 -26.28 14.77 14.23
N LEU A 6 -25.45 14.80 15.28
CA LEU A 6 -24.18 14.06 15.36
C LEU A 6 -24.39 12.54 15.51
N LEU A 7 -25.46 12.12 16.19
CA LEU A 7 -25.75 10.69 16.42
C LEU A 7 -26.22 9.96 15.14
N LEU A 8 -26.85 10.69 14.21
CA LEU A 8 -27.36 10.11 12.96
C LEU A 8 -26.24 9.79 11.95
N ILE A 9 -25.15 10.56 11.96
CA ILE A 9 -24.00 10.32 11.06
C ILE A 9 -23.27 9.01 11.42
N LEU A 10 -23.19 8.69 12.72
CA LEU A 10 -22.55 7.47 13.21
C LEU A 10 -23.38 6.19 12.99
N LEU A 11 -24.70 6.29 12.81
CA LEU A 11 -25.59 5.14 12.64
C LEU A 11 -25.81 4.71 11.18
N PHE A 12 -25.58 5.60 10.21
CA PHE A 12 -25.81 5.30 8.78
C PHE A 12 -24.57 4.90 7.98
N CYS A 13 -23.38 4.84 8.60
CA CYS A 13 -22.17 4.49 7.84
C CYS A 13 -21.19 3.54 8.54
N PRO A 14 -21.60 2.38 9.05
CA PRO A 14 -20.63 1.35 9.45
C PRO A 14 -19.80 0.80 8.26
N PHE A 15 -20.14 1.16 7.00
CA PHE A 15 -19.46 0.70 5.80
C PHE A 15 -18.40 1.67 5.23
N ALA A 16 -18.34 2.93 5.68
CA ALA A 16 -17.30 3.87 5.22
C ALA A 16 -16.03 3.85 6.10
N TYR A 17 -16.11 3.29 7.31
CA TYR A 17 -14.97 3.16 8.22
C TYR A 17 -14.19 1.85 8.04
N ALA A 18 -14.44 1.13 6.96
CA ALA A 18 -13.62 0.00 6.57
C ALA A 18 -12.31 0.52 5.95
N TRP A 19 -11.32 0.77 6.82
CA TRP A 19 -9.90 0.71 6.51
C TRP A 19 -9.43 1.71 5.45
N ILE A 20 -9.57 3.01 5.73
CA ILE A 20 -8.45 3.88 5.41
C ILE A 20 -7.52 3.67 6.61
N GLU A 21 -6.49 2.84 6.45
CA GLU A 21 -5.25 3.13 7.19
C GLU A 21 -4.95 4.56 6.80
N GLU A 22 -5.26 5.50 7.70
CA GLU A 22 -4.93 6.89 7.50
C GLU A 22 -3.42 6.91 7.39
N VAL A 23 -2.98 6.99 6.14
CA VAL A 23 -1.68 7.53 5.81
C VAL A 23 -1.78 9.03 6.11
N ASP A 24 -1.98 9.38 7.38
CA ASP A 24 -2.38 10.71 7.82
C ASP A 24 -1.28 11.75 7.49
N ASP A 25 -0.07 11.25 7.29
CA ASP A 25 1.09 12.05 6.89
C ASP A 25 1.28 12.18 5.36
N CYS A 26 0.63 11.34 4.54
CA CYS A 26 0.76 11.38 3.07
C CYS A 26 -0.50 11.98 2.42
N LYS A 27 -0.35 13.16 1.82
CA LYS A 27 -1.48 13.96 1.33
C LYS A 27 -1.86 13.64 -0.11
N VAL A 28 -0.87 13.28 -0.92
CA VAL A 28 -1.05 13.04 -2.35
C VAL A 28 -1.06 11.55 -2.67
N CYS A 29 -0.23 10.77 -1.97
CA CYS A 29 -0.09 9.35 -2.21
C CYS A 29 -1.29 8.56 -1.65
N ARG A 30 -2.02 7.88 -2.53
CA ARG A 30 -3.04 6.90 -2.10
C ARG A 30 -2.37 5.63 -1.57
N PRO A 31 -3.02 4.88 -0.68
CA PRO A 31 -2.50 3.59 -0.22
C PRO A 31 -2.13 2.66 -1.39
N ILE A 32 -0.94 2.06 -1.33
CA ILE A 32 -0.43 1.17 -2.38
C ILE A 32 -0.93 -0.26 -2.24
N TYR A 33 -1.37 -0.64 -1.03
CA TYR A 33 -1.85 -1.99 -0.78
C TYR A 33 -3.19 -2.24 -1.47
N ASN A 34 -3.34 -3.43 -2.05
CA ASN A 34 -4.54 -3.78 -2.80
C ASN A 34 -5.76 -3.92 -1.87
N SER A 35 -6.65 -2.94 -1.92
CA SER A 35 -7.90 -2.91 -1.14
C SER A 35 -8.91 -3.99 -1.54
N THR A 36 -8.70 -4.72 -2.64
CA THR A 36 -9.53 -5.87 -3.01
C THR A 36 -9.18 -7.14 -2.23
N CYS A 37 -8.12 -7.14 -1.43
CA CYS A 37 -7.74 -8.29 -0.61
C CYS A 37 -8.75 -8.53 0.52
N ARG A 38 -9.25 -9.76 0.62
CA ARG A 38 -10.31 -10.15 1.55
C ARG A 38 -9.87 -11.20 2.57
N GLY A 39 -8.61 -11.59 2.56
CA GLY A 39 -8.05 -12.61 3.44
C GLY A 39 -7.53 -13.81 2.67
N VAL A 40 -6.54 -14.47 3.29
CA VAL A 40 -5.97 -15.73 2.77
C VAL A 40 -7.04 -16.82 2.86
N GLY A 41 -7.32 -17.50 1.74
CA GLY A 41 -8.30 -18.60 1.69
C GLY A 41 -9.71 -18.22 1.22
N VAL A 42 -9.95 -16.96 0.85
CA VAL A 42 -11.20 -16.55 0.18
C VAL A 42 -11.24 -17.16 -1.24
N PRO A 43 -12.36 -17.76 -1.70
CA PRO A 43 -12.43 -18.58 -2.92
C PRO A 43 -12.36 -17.82 -4.27
N SER A 44 -11.59 -16.74 -4.37
CA SER A 44 -11.38 -16.02 -5.64
C SER A 44 -9.91 -15.67 -5.85
N LEU A 45 -9.40 -15.98 -7.04
CA LEU A 45 -8.03 -15.70 -7.44
C LEU A 45 -7.67 -14.21 -7.40
N LYS A 46 -8.64 -13.29 -7.42
CA LYS A 46 -8.36 -11.84 -7.34
C LYS A 46 -8.36 -11.29 -5.92
N THR A 47 -9.10 -11.94 -5.02
CA THR A 47 -9.34 -11.46 -3.65
C THR A 47 -8.65 -12.32 -2.58
N SER A 48 -8.13 -13.49 -2.97
CA SER A 48 -7.35 -14.38 -2.12
C SER A 48 -5.94 -13.81 -1.96
N CYS A 49 -5.83 -12.88 -1.02
CA CYS A 49 -4.61 -12.25 -0.57
C CYS A 49 -4.82 -11.77 0.86
N ALA A 50 -3.72 -11.66 1.61
CA ALA A 50 -3.76 -11.14 2.97
C ALA A 50 -4.37 -9.74 2.95
N THR A 51 -5.20 -9.42 3.92
CA THR A 51 -5.67 -8.06 4.17
C THR A 51 -4.50 -7.19 4.65
N ALA A 52 -4.61 -5.86 4.54
CA ALA A 52 -3.57 -4.95 5.06
C ALA A 52 -3.26 -5.22 6.54
N LYS A 53 -4.28 -5.53 7.34
CA LYS A 53 -4.13 -5.87 8.77
C LYS A 53 -3.39 -7.19 9.02
N GLU A 54 -3.46 -8.15 8.09
CA GLU A 54 -2.72 -9.42 8.18
C GLU A 54 -1.27 -9.26 7.70
N THR A 55 -0.94 -8.12 7.10
CA THR A 55 0.42 -7.74 6.75
C THR A 55 0.97 -6.78 7.80
N GLU A 56 2.29 -6.74 7.96
CA GLU A 56 2.95 -5.70 8.75
C GLU A 56 3.17 -4.49 7.84
N LEU A 57 2.08 -3.93 7.31
CA LEU A 57 2.12 -2.76 6.44
C LEU A 57 2.18 -1.50 7.30
N GLU A 58 3.23 -0.72 7.12
CA GLU A 58 3.42 0.56 7.79
C GLU A 58 3.70 1.64 6.76
N TYR A 59 2.99 2.78 6.90
CA TYR A 59 3.28 3.97 6.12
C TYR A 59 3.99 5.01 7.00
N THR A 60 5.04 5.61 6.47
CA THR A 60 5.84 6.66 7.14
C THR A 60 6.19 7.75 6.14
N VAL A 61 6.64 8.93 6.58
CA VAL A 61 7.09 10.00 5.68
C VAL A 61 8.58 10.28 5.88
N GLY A 62 9.35 10.23 4.78
CA GLY A 62 10.76 10.58 4.74
C GLY A 62 11.69 9.67 5.54
N LEU A 63 11.20 8.52 6.04
CA LEU A 63 12.01 7.54 6.77
C LEU A 63 13.02 6.88 5.83
N LEU A 64 12.58 6.48 4.64
CA LEU A 64 13.44 5.80 3.69
C LEU A 64 14.51 6.72 3.12
N HIS A 65 14.29 8.04 3.06
CA HIS A 65 15.33 8.98 2.66
C HIS A 65 16.54 8.96 3.61
N GLN A 66 16.32 8.72 4.92
CA GLN A 66 17.40 8.64 5.90
C GLN A 66 18.30 7.41 5.71
N ILE A 67 17.72 6.33 5.15
CA ILE A 67 18.43 5.07 4.87
C ILE A 67 19.01 5.07 3.45
N PHE A 68 18.24 5.60 2.51
CA PHE A 68 18.53 5.66 1.08
C PHE A 68 18.50 7.12 0.61
N PRO A 69 19.62 7.85 0.67
CA PRO A 69 19.67 9.29 0.38
C PRO A 69 19.35 9.64 -1.09
N ASN A 70 19.28 8.64 -1.97
CA ASN A 70 18.87 8.79 -3.36
C ASN A 70 17.34 8.91 -3.53
N LEU A 71 16.55 8.67 -2.47
CA LEU A 71 15.11 8.83 -2.48
C LEU A 71 14.71 10.29 -2.25
N PRO A 72 13.49 10.72 -2.61
CA PRO A 72 13.01 12.07 -2.31
C PRO A 72 12.88 12.30 -0.80
N VAL A 73 13.23 13.50 -0.32
CA VAL A 73 13.16 13.86 1.12
C VAL A 73 11.73 13.80 1.66
N ASN A 74 10.76 14.19 0.84
CA ASN A 74 9.34 14.23 1.19
C ASN A 74 8.59 13.12 0.41
N SER A 75 9.05 11.88 0.50
CA SER A 75 8.31 10.74 -0.01
C SER A 75 7.42 10.13 1.06
N CYS A 76 6.24 9.68 0.63
CA CYS A 76 5.44 8.73 1.38
C CYS A 76 6.07 7.35 1.24
N ASP A 77 6.47 6.76 2.34
CA ASP A 77 7.16 5.50 2.38
C ASP A 77 6.20 4.41 2.88
N ALA A 78 6.26 3.23 2.27
CA ALA A 78 5.51 2.06 2.72
C ALA A 78 6.47 0.89 2.91
N VAL A 79 6.47 0.32 4.10
CA VAL A 79 7.22 -0.91 4.42
C VAL A 79 6.19 -2.01 4.63
N ILE A 80 6.44 -3.19 4.04
CA ILE A 80 5.52 -4.31 4.15
C ILE A 80 6.26 -5.62 4.36
N THR A 81 5.75 -6.39 5.31
CA THR A 81 6.10 -7.80 5.48
C THR A 81 4.87 -8.66 5.24
N CYS A 82 5.01 -9.64 4.36
CA CYS A 82 3.96 -10.61 4.08
C CYS A 82 3.95 -11.75 5.12
N PRO A 83 2.77 -12.22 5.55
CA PRO A 83 2.67 -13.34 6.49
C PRO A 83 3.19 -14.65 5.87
N LEU A 84 3.58 -15.59 6.74
CA LEU A 84 4.05 -16.92 6.34
C LEU A 84 3.04 -17.62 5.42
N GLY A 85 3.56 -18.31 4.39
CA GLY A 85 2.72 -18.98 3.38
C GLY A 85 2.19 -18.04 2.30
N THR A 86 2.54 -16.75 2.34
CA THR A 86 2.26 -15.80 1.26
C THR A 86 3.55 -15.24 0.65
N SER A 87 3.46 -14.79 -0.59
CA SER A 87 4.52 -14.12 -1.33
C SER A 87 4.01 -12.78 -1.83
N GLN A 88 4.90 -11.80 -1.82
CA GLN A 88 4.56 -10.48 -2.29
C GLN A 88 4.48 -10.43 -3.82
N LYS A 89 3.41 -9.81 -4.31
CA LYS A 89 3.17 -9.52 -5.72
C LYS A 89 3.00 -8.02 -5.90
N ILE A 90 3.68 -7.47 -6.89
CA ILE A 90 3.52 -6.07 -7.30
C ILE A 90 2.88 -6.01 -8.68
N ARG A 91 2.15 -4.94 -8.94
CA ARG A 91 1.58 -4.67 -10.25
C ARG A 91 2.34 -3.55 -10.95
N ILE A 92 2.83 -3.84 -12.15
CA ILE A 92 3.44 -2.88 -13.07
C ILE A 92 2.51 -2.74 -14.27
N GLY A 93 1.79 -1.62 -14.34
CA GLY A 93 0.72 -1.45 -15.33
C GLY A 93 -0.40 -2.48 -15.12
N ILE A 94 -0.54 -3.43 -16.04
CA ILE A 94 -1.52 -4.52 -15.98
C ILE A 94 -0.93 -5.87 -15.54
N GLU A 95 0.40 -5.96 -15.50
CA GLU A 95 1.10 -7.20 -15.18
C GLU A 95 1.35 -7.30 -13.70
N GLU A 96 1.16 -8.50 -13.15
CA GLU A 96 1.45 -8.78 -11.75
C GLU A 96 2.62 -9.75 -11.63
N ILE A 97 3.68 -9.34 -10.94
CA ILE A 97 4.95 -10.06 -10.88
C ILE A 97 5.37 -10.31 -9.42
N PRO A 98 6.14 -11.37 -9.15
CA PRO A 98 6.77 -11.56 -7.85
C PRO A 98 7.72 -10.41 -7.53
N SER A 99 7.72 -9.97 -6.27
CA SER A 99 8.65 -8.96 -5.75
C SER A 99 9.21 -9.40 -4.42
N THR A 100 10.49 -9.11 -4.20
CA THR A 100 11.16 -9.26 -2.90
C THR A 100 11.43 -7.91 -2.23
N ALA A 101 10.91 -6.82 -2.79
CA ALA A 101 11.08 -5.49 -2.21
C ALA A 101 10.35 -5.40 -0.87
N VAL A 102 11.01 -4.93 0.17
CA VAL A 102 10.38 -4.75 1.49
C VAL A 102 9.86 -3.32 1.70
N TYR A 103 10.23 -2.42 0.79
CA TYR A 103 9.90 -1.01 0.89
C TYR A 103 9.49 -0.44 -0.46
N TYR A 104 8.64 0.57 -0.40
CA TYR A 104 8.13 1.35 -1.52
C TYR A 104 8.12 2.82 -1.13
N TRP A 105 8.17 3.69 -2.12
CA TRP A 105 8.03 5.12 -1.89
C TRP A 105 7.12 5.74 -2.93
N CYS A 106 6.48 6.83 -2.56
CA CYS A 106 5.66 7.64 -3.43
C CYS A 106 6.02 9.11 -3.28
N GLU A 107 6.09 9.82 -4.40
CA GLU A 107 6.41 11.24 -4.39
C GLU A 107 5.19 12.06 -3.96
N GLU A 108 5.33 12.88 -2.91
CA GLU A 108 4.27 13.81 -2.49
C GLU A 108 4.26 15.11 -3.32
N THR A 109 5.36 15.41 -4.01
CA THR A 109 5.53 16.66 -4.76
C THR A 109 6.27 16.43 -6.07
N GLY A 110 6.21 17.39 -6.99
CA GLY A 110 6.92 17.32 -8.27
C GLY A 110 6.11 16.67 -9.39
N LYS A 111 6.79 16.34 -10.49
CA LYS A 111 6.16 15.84 -11.73
C LYS A 111 5.57 14.43 -11.57
N ASN A 112 6.10 13.65 -10.64
CA ASN A 112 5.65 12.29 -10.39
C ASN A 112 4.79 12.18 -9.13
N ALA A 113 4.25 13.30 -8.64
CA ALA A 113 3.46 13.30 -7.41
C ALA A 113 2.29 12.30 -7.49
N GLY A 114 2.12 11.48 -6.44
CA GLY A 114 1.11 10.43 -6.35
C GLY A 114 1.48 9.10 -7.01
N LYS A 115 2.70 8.96 -7.55
CA LYS A 115 3.19 7.70 -8.14
C LYS A 115 4.03 6.91 -7.15
N TRP A 116 3.77 5.61 -7.11
CA TRP A 116 4.51 4.65 -6.28
C TRP A 116 5.64 3.99 -7.05
N TYR A 117 6.72 3.71 -6.34
CA TYR A 117 7.92 3.11 -6.87
C TYR A 117 8.45 2.01 -5.95
N THR A 118 9.11 1.05 -6.57
CA THR A 118 9.89 0.00 -5.92
C THR A 118 11.33 0.03 -6.43
N PRO A 119 12.30 -0.47 -5.66
CA PRO A 119 13.62 -0.74 -6.20
C PRO A 119 13.52 -1.73 -7.36
N GLY A 120 14.32 -1.48 -8.39
CA GLY A 120 14.55 -2.40 -9.48
C GLY A 120 15.24 -3.67 -9.00
N TYR A 121 15.11 -4.72 -9.80
CA TYR A 121 15.75 -6.02 -9.56
C TYR A 121 16.89 -6.23 -10.57
N TRP A 122 17.68 -7.28 -10.39
CA TRP A 122 18.98 -7.46 -11.06
C TRP A 122 18.97 -7.30 -12.60
N ASN A 123 17.87 -7.65 -13.29
CA ASN A 123 17.73 -7.52 -14.74
C ASN A 123 16.96 -6.25 -15.20
N LYS A 124 16.46 -5.44 -14.27
CA LYS A 124 15.81 -4.14 -14.48
C LYS A 124 16.21 -3.17 -13.36
N PRO A 125 17.43 -2.61 -13.41
CA PRO A 125 17.90 -1.66 -12.40
C PRO A 125 17.15 -0.33 -12.50
N GLY A 126 17.11 0.41 -11.39
CA GLY A 126 16.48 1.73 -11.29
C GLY A 126 15.16 1.70 -10.52
N ASN A 127 14.36 2.76 -10.66
CA ASN A 127 13.08 2.90 -9.96
C ASN A 127 11.96 2.39 -10.85
N LEU A 128 11.20 1.41 -10.39
CA LEU A 128 10.08 0.84 -11.14
C LEU A 128 8.77 1.40 -10.62
N GLU A 129 7.98 2.04 -11.49
CA GLU A 129 6.64 2.53 -11.15
C GLU A 129 5.69 1.34 -10.97
N ILE A 130 4.95 1.33 -9.86
CA ILE A 130 3.99 0.29 -9.49
C ILE A 130 2.62 0.89 -9.19
N THR A 131 1.58 0.07 -9.34
CA THR A 131 0.18 0.49 -9.12
C THR A 131 -0.50 -0.19 -7.95
N SER A 132 0.01 -1.36 -7.51
CA SER A 132 -0.50 -2.04 -6.33
C SER A 132 0.49 -3.06 -5.78
N VAL A 133 0.45 -3.30 -4.47
CA VAL A 133 1.15 -4.39 -3.79
C VAL A 133 0.12 -5.31 -3.11
N ALA A 134 0.34 -6.62 -3.11
CA ALA A 134 -0.48 -7.58 -2.38
C ALA A 134 0.33 -8.80 -1.93
N CYS A 135 0.02 -9.34 -0.75
CA CYS A 135 0.57 -10.61 -0.27
C CYS A 135 -0.36 -11.76 -0.68
N ARG A 136 0.09 -12.61 -1.60
CA ARG A 136 -0.72 -13.70 -2.17
C ARG A 136 -0.25 -15.07 -1.69
N PRO A 137 -1.14 -16.07 -1.54
CA PRO A 137 -0.75 -17.43 -1.18
C PRO A 137 0.37 -17.96 -2.10
N ILE A 138 1.33 -18.66 -1.51
CA ILE A 138 2.31 -19.45 -2.26
C ILE A 138 1.56 -20.72 -2.70
N GLY A 139 1.33 -20.84 -4.01
CA GLY A 139 0.69 -21.99 -4.63
C GLY A 139 1.60 -22.61 -5.69
#